data_AF-X1TPX8-F1
#
_entry.id   AF-X1TPX8-F1
#
_cell.length_a   1.000
_cell.length_b   1.000
_cell.length_c   1.000
_cell.angle_alpha   90.00
_cell.angle_beta   90.00
_cell.angle_gamma   90.00
#
_symmetry.space_group_name_H-M   'P 1'
#
loop_
_entity.id
_entity.type
_entity.pdbx_description
1 polymer ?
#
loop_
_entity_poly.entity_id
_entity_poly.type
_entity_poly.pdbx_seq_one_letter_code
_entity_poly.pdbx_strand_id
1 'polypeptide(L)'
;MLGKGEWISPEGFMQLMKQYRCQGTSISFNEPTLLFEYSRDVFALAKKEGYFNTLVTNGYMTIEALKILIEEGLDAYVPATSVKALE
;
A
#
# COMPACT_ATOMS: atom_id res chain seq x y z
N MET A 1 23.51 1.97 7.98
CA MET A 1 22.41 2.83 8.48
C MET A 1 21.17 1.97 8.57
N LEU A 2 20.82 1.48 9.77
CA LEU A 2 19.48 0.93 10.00
C LEU A 2 18.58 2.15 10.21
N GLY A 3 17.76 2.48 9.21
CA GLY A 3 16.88 3.64 9.28
C GLY A 3 15.94 3.54 10.49
N LYS A 4 15.75 4.66 11.21
CA LYS A 4 14.73 4.73 12.25
C LYS A 4 13.35 4.77 11.59
N GLY A 5 12.73 3.60 11.44
CA GLY A 5 11.32 3.50 11.09
C GLY A 5 10.47 3.58 12.36
N GLU A 6 9.45 4.42 12.35
CA GLU A 6 8.39 4.39 13.37
C GLU A 6 7.18 3.66 12.81
N TRP A 7 6.61 2.77 13.61
CA TRP A 7 5.37 2.11 13.25
C TRP A 7 4.20 3.09 13.42
N ILE A 8 3.30 3.10 12.45
CA ILE A 8 2.05 3.85 12.49
C ILE A 8 0.91 2.86 12.29
N SER A 9 -0.20 3.04 13.02
CA SER A 9 -1.39 2.23 12.79
C SER A 9 -2.08 2.62 11.48
N PRO A 10 -2.89 1.74 10.87
CA PRO A 10 -3.68 2.08 9.69
C PRO A 10 -4.54 3.35 9.89
N GLU A 11 -5.15 3.52 11.05
CA GLU A 11 -5.95 4.71 11.37
C GLU A 11 -5.08 5.97 11.49
N GLY A 12 -3.91 5.85 12.12
CA GLY A 12 -2.93 6.94 12.18
C GLY A 12 -2.47 7.35 10.78
N PHE A 13 -2.24 6.37 9.90
CA PHE A 13 -1.89 6.61 8.51
C PHE A 13 -3.01 7.35 7.76
N MET A 14 -4.27 6.95 7.96
CA MET A 14 -5.43 7.67 7.41
C MET A 14 -5.53 9.12 7.92
N GLN A 15 -5.21 9.37 9.20
CA GLN A 15 -5.17 10.73 9.74
C GLN A 15 -4.11 11.59 9.04
N LEU A 16 -2.90 11.03 8.82
CA LEU A 16 -1.85 11.72 8.08
C LEU A 16 -2.28 12.02 6.64
N MET A 17 -2.87 11.05 5.94
CA MET A 17 -3.36 11.26 4.57
C MET A 17 -4.33 12.44 4.47
N LYS A 18 -5.28 12.53 5.42
CA LYS A 18 -6.22 13.66 5.50
C LYS A 18 -5.51 14.98 5.77
N GLN A 19 -4.59 14.98 6.74
CA GLN A 19 -3.82 16.16 7.11
C GLN A 19 -3.01 16.71 5.92
N TYR A 20 -2.39 15.81 5.15
CA TYR A 20 -1.60 16.17 3.98
C TYR A 20 -2.43 16.32 2.69
N ARG A 21 -3.75 16.13 2.76
CA ARG A 21 -4.67 16.24 1.61
C ARG A 21 -4.26 15.34 0.44
N CYS A 22 -3.80 14.13 0.76
CA CYS A 22 -3.45 13.11 -0.23
C CYS A 22 -4.70 12.66 -1.01
N GLN A 23 -4.49 12.19 -2.23
CA GLN A 23 -5.55 11.66 -3.10
C GLN A 23 -5.68 10.13 -3.01
N GLY A 24 -4.66 9.45 -2.47
CA GLY A 24 -4.62 7.99 -2.38
C GLY A 24 -3.41 7.48 -1.61
N THR A 25 -3.30 6.17 -1.55
CA THR A 25 -2.18 5.44 -0.93
C THR A 25 -1.33 4.78 -2.01
N SER A 26 -0.03 4.70 -1.73
CA SER A 26 0.90 3.90 -2.52
C SER A 26 1.80 3.16 -1.56
N ILE A 27 1.68 1.85 -1.56
CA ILE A 27 2.42 0.96 -0.69
C ILE A 27 3.47 0.25 -1.53
N SER A 28 4.74 0.27 -1.12
CA SER A 28 5.84 -0.33 -1.87
C SER A 28 6.77 -1.14 -0.99
N PHE A 29 7.01 -2.41 -1.32
CA PHE A 29 7.97 -3.26 -0.59
C PHE A 29 8.72 -4.20 -1.52
N ASN A 30 9.96 -4.53 -1.14
CA ASN A 30 10.78 -5.53 -1.82
C ASN A 30 10.34 -6.97 -1.48
N GLU A 31 9.84 -7.18 -0.26
CA GLU A 31 9.37 -8.48 0.22
C GLU A 31 7.87 -8.40 0.55
N PRO A 32 7.00 -9.04 -0.25
CA PRO A 32 5.55 -8.80 -0.22
C PRO A 32 4.83 -9.26 1.05
N THR A 33 5.45 -10.08 1.89
CA THR A 33 4.82 -10.66 3.07
C THR A 33 4.95 -9.81 4.33
N LEU A 34 5.86 -8.84 4.38
CA LEU A 34 6.12 -8.09 5.63
C LEU A 34 4.99 -7.13 6.01
N LEU A 35 4.23 -6.66 5.04
CA LEU A 35 3.22 -5.62 5.23
C LEU A 35 1.90 -5.98 4.56
N PHE A 36 1.65 -7.27 4.34
CA PHE A 36 0.43 -7.75 3.72
C PHE A 36 -0.81 -7.37 4.54
N GLU A 37 -0.84 -7.71 5.82
CA GLU A 37 -1.93 -7.43 6.74
C GLU A 37 -2.12 -5.92 6.91
N TYR A 38 -1.03 -5.19 7.04
CA TYR A 38 -1.06 -3.74 7.13
C TYR A 38 -1.65 -3.10 5.86
N SER A 39 -1.24 -3.58 4.68
CA SER A 39 -1.77 -3.10 3.40
C SER A 39 -3.26 -3.39 3.31
N ARG A 40 -3.69 -4.58 3.74
CA ARG A 40 -5.09 -4.96 3.77
C ARG A 40 -5.92 -3.98 4.60
N ASP A 41 -5.48 -3.70 5.82
CA ASP A 41 -6.20 -2.82 6.74
C ASP A 41 -6.21 -1.37 6.23
N VAL A 42 -5.09 -0.87 5.70
CA VAL A 42 -5.01 0.47 5.09
C VAL A 42 -5.92 0.56 3.87
N PHE A 43 -5.87 -0.40 2.96
CA PHE A 43 -6.68 -0.37 1.74
C PHE A 43 -8.17 -0.38 2.06
N ALA A 44 -8.59 -1.20 3.02
CA ALA A 44 -9.98 -1.28 3.46
C ALA A 44 -10.47 0.06 4.04
N LEU A 45 -9.65 0.71 4.86
CA LEU A 45 -9.97 2.03 5.43
C LEU A 45 -9.98 3.12 4.35
N ALA A 46 -8.97 3.17 3.50
CA ALA A 46 -8.84 4.14 2.43
C ALA A 46 -9.99 4.04 1.42
N LYS A 47 -10.39 2.81 1.06
CA LYS A 47 -11.49 2.56 0.12
C LYS A 47 -12.83 3.04 0.68
N LYS A 48 -13.09 2.83 1.98
CA LYS A 48 -14.31 3.31 2.66
C LYS A 48 -14.45 4.82 2.62
N GLU A 49 -13.34 5.55 2.53
CA GLU A 49 -13.31 7.00 2.49
C GLU A 49 -13.16 7.57 1.07
N GLY A 50 -13.15 6.72 0.04
CA GLY A 50 -13.11 7.12 -1.37
C GLY A 50 -11.71 7.42 -1.92
N TYR A 51 -10.65 7.05 -1.20
CA TYR A 51 -9.28 7.15 -1.69
C TYR A 51 -8.95 5.99 -2.65
N PHE A 52 -8.02 6.23 -3.57
CA PHE A 52 -7.45 5.16 -4.39
C PHE A 52 -6.24 4.51 -3.71
N ASN A 53 -6.02 3.22 -3.95
CA ASN A 53 -4.91 2.47 -3.41
C ASN A 53 -4.05 1.85 -4.51
N THR A 54 -2.73 2.00 -4.40
CA THR A 54 -1.78 1.33 -5.29
C THR A 54 -0.76 0.49 -4.53
N LEU A 55 -0.33 -0.59 -5.17
CA LEU A 55 0.70 -1.50 -4.67
C LEU A 55 1.83 -1.58 -5.68
N VAL A 56 3.02 -1.15 -5.28
CA VAL A 56 4.25 -1.28 -6.06
C VAL A 56 5.06 -2.47 -5.55
N THR A 57 5.33 -3.46 -6.39
CA THR A 57 6.01 -4.69 -5.96
C THR A 57 6.74 -5.40 -7.10
N ASN A 58 7.69 -6.27 -6.74
CA ASN A 58 8.35 -7.20 -7.68
C ASN A 58 7.46 -8.40 -8.04
N GLY A 59 6.35 -8.60 -7.31
CA GLY A 59 5.31 -9.55 -7.67
C GLY A 59 5.50 -11.00 -7.28
N TYR A 60 6.27 -11.24 -6.22
CA TYR A 60 6.39 -12.54 -5.59
C TYR A 60 5.19 -12.93 -4.69
N MET A 61 4.01 -12.33 -4.90
CA MET A 61 2.79 -12.66 -4.14
C MET A 61 2.08 -13.84 -4.80
N THR A 62 1.41 -14.69 -4.01
CA THR A 62 0.50 -15.67 -4.60
C THR A 62 -0.74 -14.98 -5.17
N ILE A 63 -1.43 -15.65 -6.10
CA ILE A 63 -2.66 -15.11 -6.70
C ILE A 63 -3.74 -14.92 -5.62
N GLU A 64 -3.79 -15.79 -4.61
CA GLU A 64 -4.72 -15.73 -3.49
C GLU A 64 -4.47 -14.48 -2.64
N ALA A 65 -3.20 -14.18 -2.33
CA ALA A 65 -2.84 -12.97 -1.60
C ALA A 65 -3.23 -11.71 -2.39
N LEU A 66 -2.96 -11.68 -3.70
CA LEU A 66 -3.34 -10.55 -4.54
C LEU A 66 -4.87 -10.35 -4.57
N LYS A 67 -5.65 -11.42 -4.66
CA LYS A 67 -7.12 -11.35 -4.63
C LYS A 67 -7.66 -10.73 -3.36
N ILE A 68 -7.11 -11.10 -2.20
CA ILE A 68 -7.48 -10.49 -0.91
C ILE A 68 -7.24 -8.97 -0.94
N LEU A 69 -6.10 -8.52 -1.46
CA LEU A 69 -5.84 -7.08 -1.54
C LEU A 69 -6.78 -6.36 -2.51
N ILE A 70 -7.14 -7.00 -3.63
CA ILE A 70 -8.14 -6.46 -4.57
C ILE A 70 -9.52 -6.34 -3.90
N GLU A 71 -9.95 -7.37 -3.17
CA GLU A 71 -11.21 -7.37 -2.41
C GLU A 71 -11.24 -6.25 -1.36
N GLU A 72 -10.09 -5.94 -0.76
CA GLU A 72 -9.93 -4.92 0.27
C GLU A 72 -9.67 -3.52 -0.31
N GLY A 73 -9.69 -3.39 -1.63
CA GLY A 73 -9.74 -2.10 -2.32
C GLY A 73 -8.44 -1.67 -2.99
N LEU A 74 -7.54 -2.60 -3.34
CA LEU A 74 -6.42 -2.32 -4.23
C LEU A 74 -6.94 -1.97 -5.64
N ASP A 75 -6.63 -0.76 -6.11
CA ASP A 75 -7.09 -0.28 -7.42
C ASP A 75 -6.05 -0.49 -8.54
N ALA A 76 -4.76 -0.41 -8.21
CA ALA A 76 -3.70 -0.60 -9.20
C ALA A 76 -2.50 -1.37 -8.64
N TYR A 77 -2.09 -2.39 -9.39
CA TYR A 77 -0.89 -3.17 -9.15
C TYR A 77 0.22 -2.73 -10.11
N VAL A 78 1.35 -2.26 -9.57
CA VAL A 78 2.43 -1.62 -10.34
C VAL A 78 3.72 -2.44 -10.21
N PRO A 79 4.28 -2.96 -11.31
CA PRO A 79 5.60 -3.58 -11.28
C PRO A 79 6.67 -2.56 -10.85
N ALA A 80 7.51 -2.91 -9.88
CA ALA A 80 8.57 -2.03 -9.40
C ALA A 80 9.58 -1.65 -10.51
N THR A 81 9.72 -2.48 -11.55
CA THR A 81 10.52 -2.18 -12.75
C THR A 81 10.01 -0.96 -13.52
N SER A 82 8.71 -0.65 -13.44
CA SER A 82 8.11 0.50 -14.11
C SER A 82 8.34 1.83 -13.36
N VAL A 83 8.78 1.79 -12.10
CA VAL A 83 9.02 3.00 -11.29
C VAL A 83 10.42 3.60 -11.54
N LYS A 84 11.38 2.79 -12.00
CA LYS A 84 12.74 3.24 -12.35
C LYS A 84 12.83 4.10 -13.62
N ALA A 85 11.73 4.34 -14.32
CA ALA A 85 11.70 5.18 -15.52
C ALA A 85 11.57 6.69 -15.24
N LEU A 86 11.48 7.09 -13.96
CA LEU A 86 11.26 8.47 -13.53
C LEU A 86 12.40 9.04 -12.66
N GLU A 87 13.53 8.32 -12.54
CA GLU A 87 14.78 8.85 -11.96
C GLU A 87 15.73 9.35 -13.05
#